data_AF-X1VDD8-F1
#
_entry.id   AF-X1VDD8-F1
#
_cell.length_a   1.000
_cell.length_b   1.000
_cell.length_c   1.000
_cell.angle_alpha   90.00
_cell.angle_beta   90.00
_cell.angle_gamma   90.00
#
_symmetry.space_group_name_H-M   'P 1'
#
loop_
_entity.id
_entity.type
_entity.pdbx_description
1 polymer ?
#
loop_
_entity_poly.entity_id
_entity_poly.type
_entity_poly.pdbx_seq_one_letter_code
_entity_poly.pdbx_strand_id
1 'polypeptide(L)'
;RPEFALNVFATKEYMSRVRGGSNSTQIIISSKKVLAPLNRIDILILLDQSALSHLKKRISKNTVILGEKEKILPEREILDVPFTKVAKEIGNPIFANMVAVGLIAAIFRINRQIPLEYSRKRFLTKGEKIVQGNIAAIKRGYELASDLIKKGSLAQLSIPVPDPEQNIQEEIILNGAEAVSLGAISGGCHFVSAYPMSPSTGVLTFLSQHAEEFNIIAEQAEDEISAINMALGAWYAGARGMITTSGGGLALMEEG
;
A
#
# COMPACT_ATOMS: atom_id res chain seq x y z
N ARG A 1 -25.56 6.71 -5.48
CA ARG A 1 -24.95 5.64 -4.67
C ARG A 1 -23.48 5.61 -5.06
N PRO A 2 -22.51 5.53 -4.13
CA PRO A 2 -21.11 5.43 -4.56
C PRO A 2 -21.00 4.17 -5.42
N GLU A 3 -20.56 4.35 -6.67
CA GLU A 3 -20.58 3.33 -7.71
C GLU A 3 -19.56 2.20 -7.47
N PHE A 4 -18.86 2.20 -6.33
CA PHE A 4 -17.76 1.30 -6.06
C PHE A 4 -17.58 1.06 -4.55
N ALA A 5 -18.04 -0.09 -4.05
CA ALA A 5 -17.76 -0.58 -2.72
C ALA A 5 -17.22 -2.01 -2.90
N LEU A 6 -15.90 -2.16 -2.86
CA LEU A 6 -15.23 -3.46 -2.91
C LEU A 6 -14.31 -3.61 -1.71
N ASN A 7 -14.19 -4.85 -1.24
CA ASN A 7 -13.26 -5.19 -0.18
C ASN A 7 -11.85 -5.24 -0.74
N VAL A 8 -10.89 -4.70 0.02
CA VAL A 8 -9.48 -4.64 -0.37
C VAL A 8 -8.60 -5.23 0.72
N PHE A 9 -7.62 -6.06 0.34
CA PHE A 9 -6.54 -6.50 1.20
C PHE A 9 -5.21 -6.26 0.47
N ALA A 10 -4.27 -5.56 1.11
CA ALA A 10 -3.01 -5.20 0.49
C ALA A 10 -1.81 -5.72 1.29
N THR A 11 -0.88 -6.37 0.60
CA THR A 11 0.41 -6.80 1.14
C THR A 11 1.51 -6.10 0.38
N LYS A 12 2.51 -5.61 1.11
CA LYS A 12 3.67 -4.94 0.53
C LYS A 12 4.93 -5.77 0.82
N GLU A 13 5.76 -5.95 -0.18
CA GLU A 13 7.03 -6.67 -0.08
C GLU A 13 8.16 -5.71 -0.45
N TYR A 14 9.07 -5.48 0.50
CA TYR A 14 10.21 -4.60 0.32
C TYR A 14 11.49 -5.34 0.67
N MET A 15 12.57 -5.03 -0.04
CA MET A 15 13.90 -5.46 0.37
C MET A 15 14.37 -4.63 1.57
N SER A 16 15.24 -5.19 2.42
CA SER A 16 15.92 -4.48 3.50
C SER A 16 16.97 -3.50 2.94
N ARG A 17 16.51 -2.48 2.21
CA ARG A 17 17.31 -1.45 1.53
C ARG A 17 16.55 -0.12 1.54
N VAL A 18 17.27 0.96 1.85
CA VAL A 18 16.69 2.32 1.89
C VAL A 18 16.39 2.87 0.49
N ARG A 19 17.23 2.53 -0.51
CA ARG A 19 17.04 2.92 -1.91
C ARG A 19 17.28 1.73 -2.84
N GLY A 20 16.50 1.69 -3.92
CA GLY A 20 16.55 0.62 -4.91
C GLY A 20 15.93 -0.68 -4.40
N GLY A 21 16.26 -1.78 -5.08
CA GLY A 21 15.65 -3.08 -4.84
C GLY A 21 14.40 -3.33 -5.68
N SER A 22 13.93 -4.57 -5.64
CA SER A 22 12.72 -5.00 -6.34
C SER A 22 11.60 -5.17 -5.33
N ASN A 23 10.62 -4.27 -5.38
CA ASN A 23 9.53 -4.20 -4.43
C ASN A 23 8.22 -4.56 -5.14
N SER A 24 7.28 -5.15 -4.39
CA SER A 24 5.96 -5.46 -4.92
C SER A 24 4.86 -4.97 -3.98
N THR A 25 3.68 -4.75 -4.52
CA THR A 25 2.47 -4.57 -3.74
C THR A 25 1.39 -5.44 -4.36
N GLN A 26 0.90 -6.41 -3.60
CA GLN A 26 -0.24 -7.21 -3.97
C GLN A 26 -1.49 -6.54 -3.41
N ILE A 27 -2.50 -6.36 -4.26
CA ILE A 27 -3.80 -5.83 -3.88
C ILE A 27 -4.83 -6.86 -4.30
N ILE A 28 -5.56 -7.40 -3.33
CA ILE A 28 -6.70 -8.28 -3.55
C ILE A 28 -7.93 -7.39 -3.54
N ILE A 29 -8.74 -7.48 -4.60
CA ILE A 29 -9.99 -6.74 -4.75
C ILE A 29 -11.10 -7.77 -4.88
N SER A 30 -12.15 -7.67 -4.07
CA SER A 30 -13.18 -8.70 -3.96
C SER A 30 -14.54 -8.10 -3.61
N SER A 31 -15.61 -8.74 -4.10
CA SER A 31 -16.98 -8.44 -3.68
C SER A 31 -17.30 -8.96 -2.27
N LYS A 32 -16.43 -9.79 -1.68
CA LYS A 32 -16.55 -10.32 -0.33
C LYS A 32 -15.32 -9.98 0.50
N LYS A 33 -15.47 -9.95 1.83
CA LYS A 33 -14.37 -9.70 2.77
C LYS A 33 -13.19 -10.65 2.53
N VAL A 34 -11.98 -10.09 2.56
CA VAL A 34 -10.72 -10.82 2.38
C VAL A 34 -9.89 -10.65 3.65
N LEU A 35 -9.46 -11.76 4.24
CA LEU A 35 -8.78 -11.77 5.54
C LEU A 35 -7.32 -12.27 5.48
N ALA A 36 -6.86 -12.66 4.29
CA ALA A 36 -5.54 -13.25 4.12
C ALA A 36 -4.95 -12.93 2.75
N PRO A 37 -3.61 -12.89 2.62
CA PRO A 37 -2.94 -12.80 1.34
C PRO A 37 -3.20 -14.06 0.49
N LEU A 38 -3.05 -13.92 -0.83
CA LEU A 38 -3.19 -15.02 -1.79
C LEU A 38 -1.87 -15.30 -2.49
N ASN A 39 -1.53 -16.58 -2.67
CA ASN A 39 -0.33 -16.98 -3.41
C ASN A 39 -0.60 -17.12 -4.93
N ARG A 40 -1.21 -16.10 -5.54
CA ARG A 40 -1.49 -16.02 -6.98
C ARG A 40 -1.58 -14.57 -7.45
N ILE A 41 -1.37 -14.34 -8.74
CA ILE A 41 -1.54 -13.04 -9.39
C ILE A 41 -2.44 -13.22 -10.61
N ASP A 42 -3.56 -12.49 -10.66
CA ASP A 42 -4.46 -12.49 -11.82
C ASP A 42 -4.05 -11.41 -12.83
N ILE A 43 -3.65 -10.25 -12.34
CA ILE A 43 -3.15 -9.12 -13.13
C ILE A 43 -1.80 -8.70 -12.57
N LEU A 44 -0.75 -8.72 -13.40
CA LEU A 44 0.58 -8.25 -13.06
C LEU A 44 0.88 -6.96 -13.83
N ILE A 45 0.96 -5.83 -13.13
CA ILE A 45 1.55 -4.60 -13.68
C ILE A 45 3.06 -4.65 -13.46
N LEU A 46 3.81 -4.87 -14.53
CA LEU A 46 5.27 -5.05 -14.48
C LEU A 46 5.98 -3.78 -14.95
N LEU A 47 6.46 -2.99 -13.99
CA LEU A 47 7.21 -1.75 -14.27
C LEU A 47 8.71 -1.98 -14.43
N ASP A 48 9.23 -3.08 -13.87
CA ASP A 48 10.64 -3.49 -13.94
C ASP A 48 10.74 -5.02 -13.99
N GLN A 49 11.54 -5.53 -14.93
CA GLN A 49 11.81 -6.96 -15.14
C GLN A 49 12.34 -7.64 -13.87
N SER A 50 13.08 -6.93 -13.02
CA SER A 50 13.69 -7.49 -11.81
C SER A 50 12.66 -8.15 -10.88
N ALA A 51 11.42 -7.66 -10.89
CA ALA A 51 10.34 -8.15 -10.04
C ALA A 51 9.86 -9.57 -10.41
N LEU A 52 10.14 -10.05 -11.63
CA LEU A 52 9.76 -11.42 -12.01
C LEU A 52 10.49 -12.47 -11.17
N SER A 53 11.70 -12.17 -10.67
CA SER A 53 12.50 -13.10 -9.88
C SER A 53 11.78 -13.60 -8.63
N HIS A 54 11.12 -12.72 -7.87
CA HIS A 54 10.36 -13.07 -6.66
C HIS A 54 8.86 -13.26 -6.89
N LEU A 55 8.35 -12.91 -8.07
CA LEU A 55 6.93 -13.10 -8.43
C LEU A 55 6.65 -14.41 -9.18
N LYS A 56 7.68 -15.07 -9.73
CA LYS A 56 7.54 -16.26 -10.61
C LYS A 56 6.59 -17.34 -10.08
N LYS A 57 6.65 -17.64 -8.77
CA LYS A 57 5.81 -18.68 -8.13
C LYS A 57 4.32 -18.33 -8.06
N ARG A 58 3.97 -17.04 -8.16
CA ARG A 58 2.58 -16.54 -8.13
C ARG A 58 1.98 -16.33 -9.52
N ILE A 59 2.81 -16.40 -10.57
CA ILE A 59 2.41 -16.22 -11.97
C ILE A 59 1.95 -17.57 -12.53
N SER A 60 0.73 -17.62 -13.04
CA SER A 60 0.11 -18.79 -13.66
C SER A 60 -0.11 -18.56 -15.17
N LYS A 61 -0.58 -19.58 -15.88
CA LYS A 61 -0.99 -19.42 -17.30
C LYS A 61 -2.17 -18.45 -17.50
N ASN A 62 -2.93 -18.18 -16.44
CA ASN A 62 -4.08 -17.27 -16.46
C ASN A 62 -3.70 -15.84 -16.05
N THR A 63 -2.46 -15.61 -15.64
CA THR A 63 -1.99 -14.28 -15.24
C THR A 63 -1.84 -13.38 -16.46
N VAL A 64 -2.54 -12.25 -16.45
CA VAL A 64 -2.40 -11.21 -17.47
C VAL A 64 -1.25 -10.28 -17.06
N ILE A 65 -0.20 -10.23 -17.87
CA ILE A 65 0.98 -9.39 -17.63
C ILE A 65 0.89 -8.14 -18.50
N LEU A 66 0.92 -6.96 -17.87
CA LEU A 66 0.87 -5.64 -18.51
C LEU A 66 2.20 -4.93 -18.23
N GLY A 67 2.96 -4.60 -19.28
CA GLY A 67 4.29 -4.02 -19.14
C GLY A 67 4.88 -3.56 -20.47
N GLU A 68 6.05 -2.93 -20.43
CA GLU A 68 6.75 -2.48 -21.64
C GLU A 68 7.56 -3.62 -22.28
N LYS A 69 7.11 -4.13 -23.43
CA LYS A 69 7.77 -5.27 -24.12
C LYS A 69 9.26 -5.03 -24.38
N GLU A 70 9.64 -3.80 -24.71
CA GLU A 70 11.04 -3.44 -25.00
C GLU A 70 11.98 -3.60 -23.79
N LYS A 71 11.45 -3.60 -22.57
CA LYS A 71 12.24 -3.68 -21.32
C LYS A 71 12.16 -5.03 -20.63
N ILE A 72 11.21 -5.85 -21.05
CA ILE A 72 10.82 -7.07 -20.36
C ILE A 72 11.16 -8.21 -21.31
N LEU A 73 12.16 -9.01 -20.95
CA LEU A 73 12.55 -10.17 -21.77
C LEU A 73 11.37 -11.16 -21.81
N PRO A 74 10.85 -11.50 -23.00
CA PRO A 74 9.63 -12.27 -23.12
C PRO A 74 9.90 -13.76 -22.86
N GLU A 75 9.59 -14.24 -21.65
CA GLU A 75 9.35 -15.67 -21.38
C GLU A 75 7.88 -16.04 -21.61
N ARG A 76 6.98 -15.05 -21.72
CA ARG A 76 5.53 -15.20 -21.83
C ARG A 76 4.91 -14.07 -22.65
N GLU A 77 3.65 -14.26 -23.06
CA GLU A 77 2.86 -13.21 -23.66
C GLU A 77 2.65 -12.05 -22.68
N ILE A 78 3.03 -10.85 -23.12
CA ILE A 78 2.89 -9.60 -22.38
C ILE A 78 2.01 -8.68 -23.20
N LEU A 79 1.01 -8.06 -22.55
CA LEU A 79 0.27 -6.97 -23.13
C LEU A 79 1.12 -5.71 -23.04
N ASP A 80 1.46 -5.17 -24.20
CA ASP A 80 2.36 -4.02 -24.27
C ASP A 80 1.65 -2.76 -23.77
N VAL A 81 2.19 -2.19 -22.70
CA VAL A 81 1.71 -0.93 -22.11
C VAL A 81 2.89 0.02 -21.91
N PRO A 82 2.95 1.14 -22.65
CA PRO A 82 4.11 2.03 -22.71
C PRO A 82 4.23 2.98 -21.50
N PHE A 83 4.26 2.46 -20.26
CA PHE A 83 4.21 3.24 -19.02
C PHE A 83 5.29 4.35 -18.94
N THR A 84 6.55 4.00 -19.17
CA THR A 84 7.69 4.91 -19.09
C THR A 84 7.73 5.85 -20.28
N LYS A 85 7.41 5.38 -21.48
CA LYS A 85 7.34 6.24 -22.67
C LYS A 85 6.31 7.34 -22.47
N VAL A 86 5.09 7.00 -22.06
CA VAL A 86 4.02 7.98 -21.74
C VAL A 86 4.46 8.92 -20.62
N ALA A 87 5.09 8.40 -19.56
CA ALA A 87 5.60 9.24 -18.47
C ALA A 87 6.67 10.24 -18.92
N LYS A 88 7.57 9.83 -19.83
CA LYS A 88 8.59 10.71 -20.42
C LYS A 88 7.97 11.79 -21.31
N GLU A 89 6.95 11.47 -22.10
CA GLU A 89 6.20 12.45 -22.91
C GLU A 89 5.53 13.52 -22.04
N ILE A 90 5.08 13.16 -20.84
CA ILE A 90 4.53 14.10 -19.84
C ILE A 90 5.64 14.96 -19.20
N GLY A 91 6.88 14.46 -19.20
CA GLY A 91 8.07 15.20 -18.79
C GLY A 91 8.88 14.57 -17.67
N ASN A 92 8.42 13.48 -17.03
CA ASN A 92 9.21 12.79 -16.00
C ASN A 92 8.83 11.30 -15.88
N PRO A 93 9.80 10.36 -15.91
CA PRO A 93 9.53 8.93 -15.76
C PRO A 93 8.82 8.54 -14.45
N ILE A 94 8.89 9.36 -13.39
CA ILE A 94 8.19 9.12 -12.12
C ILE A 94 6.67 9.00 -12.29
N PHE A 95 6.11 9.61 -13.34
CA PHE A 95 4.69 9.55 -13.65
C PHE A 95 4.22 8.17 -14.13
N ALA A 96 5.12 7.23 -14.42
CA ALA A 96 4.76 5.87 -14.83
C ALA A 96 3.84 5.18 -13.80
N ASN A 97 4.08 5.44 -12.51
CA ASN A 97 3.22 4.94 -11.43
C ASN A 97 1.79 5.48 -11.53
N MET A 98 1.62 6.74 -11.94
CA MET A 98 0.30 7.34 -12.10
C MET A 98 -0.42 6.88 -13.37
N VAL A 99 0.33 6.55 -14.43
CA VAL A 99 -0.21 5.84 -15.60
C VAL A 99 -0.75 4.47 -15.17
N ALA A 100 0.01 3.73 -14.35
CA ALA A 100 -0.45 2.46 -13.80
C ALA A 100 -1.72 2.61 -12.92
N VAL A 101 -1.79 3.64 -12.07
CA VAL A 101 -3.00 3.94 -11.28
C VAL A 101 -4.21 4.19 -12.19
N GLY A 102 -4.06 5.02 -13.24
CA GLY A 102 -5.15 5.27 -14.18
C GLY A 102 -5.60 4.02 -14.92
N LEU A 103 -4.65 3.18 -15.32
CA LEU A 103 -4.91 1.91 -15.99
C LEU A 103 -5.66 0.92 -15.09
N ILE A 104 -5.20 0.74 -13.85
CA ILE A 104 -5.86 -0.12 -12.85
C ILE A 104 -7.28 0.39 -12.60
N ALA A 105 -7.44 1.70 -12.37
CA ALA A 105 -8.74 2.26 -12.06
C ALA A 105 -9.75 2.05 -13.21
N ALA A 106 -9.32 2.17 -14.46
CA ALA A 106 -10.14 1.86 -15.63
C ALA A 106 -10.49 0.36 -15.76
N ILE A 107 -9.53 -0.54 -15.53
CA ILE A 107 -9.78 -2.01 -15.54
C ILE A 107 -10.87 -2.39 -14.53
N PHE A 108 -10.81 -1.80 -13.34
CA PHE A 108 -11.78 -2.01 -12.28
C PHE A 108 -13.03 -1.13 -12.43
N ARG A 109 -13.21 -0.39 -13.53
CA ARG A 109 -14.37 0.48 -13.78
C ARG A 109 -14.61 1.53 -12.70
N ILE A 110 -13.55 1.96 -12.03
CA ILE A 110 -13.59 3.05 -11.07
C ILE A 110 -13.88 4.36 -11.83
N ASN A 111 -14.74 5.20 -11.25
CA ASN A 111 -15.04 6.51 -11.83
C ASN A 111 -13.76 7.34 -11.94
N ARG A 112 -13.46 7.85 -13.14
CA ARG A 112 -12.23 8.60 -13.44
C ARG A 112 -11.99 9.79 -12.51
N GLN A 113 -13.03 10.41 -11.98
CA GLN A 113 -12.87 11.57 -11.09
C GLN A 113 -12.24 11.20 -9.75
N ILE A 114 -12.48 9.99 -9.23
CA ILE A 114 -11.96 9.55 -7.92
C ILE A 114 -10.41 9.61 -7.87
N PRO A 115 -9.65 8.92 -8.74
CA PRO A 115 -8.19 9.00 -8.71
C PRO A 115 -7.65 10.39 -9.08
N LEU A 116 -8.37 11.16 -9.91
CA LEU A 116 -7.97 12.52 -10.27
C LEU A 116 -8.05 13.49 -9.08
N GLU A 117 -9.16 13.46 -8.35
CA GLU A 117 -9.35 14.28 -7.14
C GLU A 117 -8.38 13.85 -6.04
N TYR A 118 -8.20 12.55 -5.83
CA TYR A 118 -7.22 12.03 -4.86
C TYR A 118 -5.80 12.49 -5.20
N SER A 119 -5.39 12.39 -6.47
CA SER A 119 -4.08 12.85 -6.92
C SER A 119 -3.90 14.36 -6.71
N ARG A 120 -4.92 15.17 -7.03
CA ARG A 120 -4.88 16.62 -6.79
C ARG A 120 -4.68 16.93 -5.30
N LYS A 121 -5.47 16.33 -4.42
CA LYS A 121 -5.35 16.53 -2.95
C LYS A 121 -3.99 16.10 -2.44
N ARG A 122 -3.51 14.92 -2.86
CA ARG A 122 -2.24 14.33 -2.40
C ARG A 122 -1.01 15.15 -2.77
N PHE A 123 -0.99 15.75 -3.96
CA PHE A 123 0.18 16.45 -4.50
C PHE A 123 0.06 17.97 -4.48
N LEU A 124 -0.99 18.53 -3.87
CA LEU A 124 -1.24 19.97 -3.82
C LEU A 124 -0.02 20.77 -3.30
N THR A 125 0.62 20.27 -2.24
CA THR A 125 1.80 20.90 -1.61
C THR A 125 3.09 20.76 -2.42
N LYS A 126 3.09 19.97 -3.50
CA LYS A 126 4.24 19.76 -4.39
C LYS A 126 4.23 20.70 -5.61
N GLY A 127 3.20 21.52 -5.77
CA GLY A 127 3.09 22.54 -6.80
C GLY A 127 2.33 22.12 -8.05
N GLU A 128 1.76 23.12 -8.74
CA GLU A 128 0.77 22.92 -9.80
C GLU A 128 1.29 22.09 -10.99
N LYS A 129 2.56 22.27 -11.38
CA LYS A 129 3.18 21.50 -12.46
C LYS A 129 3.20 19.99 -12.16
N ILE A 130 3.47 19.61 -10.92
CA ILE A 130 3.48 18.21 -10.49
C ILE A 130 2.04 17.67 -10.46
N VAL A 131 1.09 18.44 -9.94
CA VAL A 131 -0.33 18.07 -9.93
C VAL A 131 -0.84 17.80 -11.35
N GLN A 132 -0.60 18.71 -12.29
CA GLN A 132 -1.03 18.56 -13.69
C GLN A 132 -0.36 17.36 -14.38
N GLY A 133 0.93 17.12 -14.12
CA GLY A 133 1.63 15.94 -14.62
C GLY A 133 1.02 14.62 -14.14
N ASN A 134 0.70 14.51 -12.85
CA ASN A 134 0.04 13.32 -12.30
C ASN A 134 -1.39 13.13 -12.87
N ILE A 135 -2.15 14.22 -13.02
CA ILE A 135 -3.48 14.21 -13.64
C ILE A 135 -3.42 13.73 -15.10
N ALA A 136 -2.47 14.26 -15.88
CA ALA A 136 -2.25 13.84 -17.27
C ALA A 136 -1.89 12.35 -17.35
N ALA A 137 -1.01 11.88 -16.46
CA ALA A 137 -0.60 10.48 -16.39
C ALA A 137 -1.78 9.54 -16.09
N ILE A 138 -2.63 9.88 -15.12
CA ILE A 138 -3.86 9.11 -14.83
C ILE A 138 -4.75 9.05 -16.06
N LYS A 139 -5.00 10.18 -16.73
CA LYS A 139 -5.86 10.22 -17.93
C LYS A 139 -5.34 9.31 -19.04
N ARG A 140 -4.02 9.36 -19.32
CA ARG A 140 -3.40 8.45 -20.31
C ARG A 140 -3.49 6.99 -19.89
N GLY A 141 -3.36 6.69 -18.60
CA GLY A 141 -3.60 5.34 -18.07
C GLY A 141 -5.01 4.82 -18.36
N TYR A 142 -6.03 5.67 -18.17
CA TYR A 142 -7.43 5.34 -18.49
C TYR A 142 -7.64 5.07 -19.99
N GLU A 143 -7.02 5.87 -20.85
CA GLU A 143 -7.10 5.71 -22.31
C GLU A 143 -6.47 4.38 -22.75
N LEU A 144 -5.28 4.06 -22.26
CA LEU A 144 -4.59 2.80 -22.54
C LEU A 144 -5.43 1.58 -22.13
N ALA A 145 -6.02 1.61 -20.93
CA ALA A 145 -6.91 0.54 -20.47
C ALA A 145 -8.17 0.43 -21.35
N SER A 146 -8.76 1.56 -21.74
CA SER A 146 -9.94 1.58 -22.61
C SER A 146 -9.67 0.92 -23.96
N ASP A 147 -8.50 1.16 -24.55
CA ASP A 147 -8.09 0.54 -25.80
C ASP A 147 -7.87 -0.97 -25.66
N LEU A 148 -7.27 -1.43 -24.55
CA LEU A 148 -7.11 -2.85 -24.25
C LEU A 148 -8.46 -3.56 -24.06
N ILE A 149 -9.41 -2.91 -23.38
CA ILE A 149 -10.76 -3.43 -23.19
C ILE A 149 -11.49 -3.55 -24.53
N LYS A 150 -11.45 -2.50 -25.37
CA LYS A 150 -12.10 -2.51 -26.70
C LYS A 150 -11.53 -3.60 -27.63
N LYS A 151 -10.24 -3.88 -27.53
CA LYS A 151 -9.57 -4.96 -28.29
C LYS A 151 -9.87 -6.36 -27.76
N GLY A 152 -10.57 -6.48 -26.63
CA GLY A 152 -10.83 -7.76 -25.97
C GLY A 152 -9.61 -8.38 -25.30
N SER A 153 -8.49 -7.65 -25.18
CA SER A 153 -7.23 -8.17 -24.62
C SER A 153 -7.32 -8.53 -23.13
N LEU A 154 -8.37 -8.07 -22.46
CA LEU A 154 -8.63 -8.29 -21.04
C LEU A 154 -9.87 -9.18 -20.80
N ALA A 155 -10.41 -9.83 -21.85
CA ALA A 155 -11.67 -10.57 -21.77
C ALA A 155 -11.62 -11.77 -20.81
N GLN A 156 -10.44 -12.35 -20.55
CA GLN A 156 -10.28 -13.44 -19.58
C GLN A 156 -10.35 -12.99 -18.11
N LEU A 157 -10.30 -11.68 -17.84
CA LEU A 157 -10.32 -11.18 -16.46
C LEU A 157 -11.74 -11.14 -15.90
N SER A 158 -11.93 -11.82 -14.77
CA SER A 158 -13.14 -11.67 -13.97
C SER A 158 -12.96 -10.49 -13.01
N ILE A 159 -13.63 -9.38 -13.30
CA ILE A 159 -13.61 -8.19 -12.45
C ILE A 159 -14.75 -8.30 -11.43
N PRO A 160 -14.45 -8.19 -10.12
CA PRO A 160 -15.47 -8.25 -9.07
C PRO A 160 -16.50 -7.13 -9.22
N VAL A 161 -17.76 -7.46 -8.98
CA VAL A 161 -18.88 -6.51 -8.98
C VAL A 161 -19.24 -6.19 -7.53
N PRO A 162 -19.45 -4.90 -7.17
CA PRO A 162 -19.91 -4.53 -5.84
C PRO A 162 -21.18 -5.28 -5.43
N ASP A 163 -21.18 -5.79 -4.20
CA ASP A 163 -22.36 -6.42 -3.61
C ASP A 163 -23.25 -5.31 -3.01
N PRO A 164 -24.45 -5.05 -3.57
CA PRO A 164 -25.31 -3.95 -3.11
C PRO A 164 -25.85 -4.16 -1.69
N GLU A 165 -25.80 -5.39 -1.15
CA GLU A 165 -26.24 -5.69 0.21
C GLU A 165 -25.16 -5.36 1.26
N GLN A 166 -23.91 -5.16 0.84
CA GLN A 166 -22.81 -4.82 1.74
C GLN A 166 -22.73 -3.32 2.01
N ASN A 167 -22.89 -2.93 3.28
CA ASN A 167 -22.60 -1.56 3.73
C ASN A 167 -21.12 -1.35 4.07
N ILE A 168 -20.22 -1.52 3.10
CA ILE A 168 -18.76 -1.32 3.31
C ILE A 168 -18.32 0.13 3.07
N GLN A 169 -19.26 1.08 2.96
CA GLN A 169 -18.94 2.49 2.71
C GLN A 169 -18.50 3.24 3.97
N GLU A 170 -18.84 2.71 5.14
CA GLU A 170 -18.44 3.22 6.45
C GLU A 170 -17.17 2.53 6.99
N GLU A 171 -16.67 1.52 6.27
CA GLU A 171 -15.46 0.80 6.65
C GLU A 171 -14.21 1.65 6.37
N ILE A 172 -13.21 1.52 7.24
CA ILE A 172 -11.93 2.21 7.12
C ILE A 172 -10.84 1.25 6.66
N ILE A 173 -9.91 1.76 5.84
CA ILE A 173 -8.70 1.02 5.48
C ILE A 173 -7.66 1.27 6.57
N LEU A 174 -7.25 0.21 7.25
CA LEU A 174 -6.22 0.24 8.28
C LEU A 174 -5.08 -0.70 7.92
N ASN A 175 -3.86 -0.28 8.22
CA ASN A 175 -2.73 -1.19 8.32
C ASN A 175 -2.60 -1.74 9.76
N GLY A 176 -1.78 -2.78 9.94
CA GLY A 176 -1.63 -3.44 11.24
C GLY A 176 -1.11 -2.54 12.36
N ALA A 177 -0.21 -1.60 12.05
CA ALA A 177 0.32 -0.68 13.05
C ALA A 177 -0.74 0.34 13.51
N GLU A 178 -1.54 0.87 12.57
CA GLU A 178 -2.67 1.75 12.89
C GLU A 178 -3.71 1.00 13.75
N ALA A 179 -4.03 -0.25 13.40
CA ALA A 179 -4.99 -1.06 14.16
C ALA A 179 -4.52 -1.31 15.61
N VAL A 180 -3.24 -1.68 15.80
CA VAL A 180 -2.66 -1.84 17.15
C VAL A 180 -2.68 -0.52 17.91
N SER A 181 -2.33 0.59 17.27
CA SER A 181 -2.30 1.91 17.90
C SER A 181 -3.68 2.37 18.34
N LEU A 182 -4.69 2.24 17.48
CA LEU A 182 -6.08 2.57 17.81
C LEU A 182 -6.64 1.67 18.91
N GLY A 183 -6.27 0.38 18.91
CA GLY A 183 -6.60 -0.54 19.99
C GLY A 183 -5.97 -0.12 21.33
N ALA A 184 -4.70 0.30 21.31
CA ALA A 184 -4.01 0.80 22.50
C ALA A 184 -4.66 2.09 23.03
N ILE A 185 -4.96 3.06 22.15
CA ILE A 185 -5.69 4.30 22.49
C ILE A 185 -7.05 3.94 23.12
N SER A 186 -7.83 3.07 22.47
CA SER A 186 -9.15 2.64 22.97
C SER A 186 -9.05 1.90 24.31
N GLY A 187 -7.94 1.20 24.54
CA GLY A 187 -7.61 0.56 25.82
C GLY A 187 -7.12 1.51 26.91
N GLY A 188 -7.04 2.82 26.62
CA GLY A 188 -6.56 3.84 27.55
C GLY A 188 -5.05 3.82 27.76
N CYS A 189 -4.27 3.49 26.73
CA CYS A 189 -2.82 3.63 26.74
C CYS A 189 -2.42 5.11 26.76
N HIS A 190 -1.55 5.51 27.69
CA HIS A 190 -1.09 6.89 27.85
C HIS A 190 0.44 7.02 27.82
N PHE A 191 1.15 5.89 27.69
CA PHE A 191 2.61 5.88 27.56
C PHE A 191 3.04 4.79 26.58
N VAL A 192 3.94 5.12 25.66
CA VAL A 192 4.61 4.15 24.79
C VAL A 192 6.11 4.42 24.79
N SER A 193 6.91 3.39 24.98
CA SER A 193 8.36 3.42 24.80
C SER A 193 8.79 2.39 23.76
N ALA A 194 9.77 2.73 22.93
CA ALA A 194 10.35 1.74 22.01
C ALA A 194 11.74 2.15 21.50
N TYR A 195 12.53 1.16 21.14
CA TYR A 195 13.70 1.32 20.27
C TYR A 195 13.32 0.98 18.82
N PRO A 196 13.61 1.83 17.81
CA PRO A 196 13.14 1.61 16.44
C PRO A 196 13.68 0.33 15.79
N MET A 197 12.80 -0.65 15.58
CA MET A 197 13.10 -1.87 14.80
C MET A 197 11.94 -2.26 13.88
N SER A 198 12.25 -2.62 12.63
CA SER A 198 11.26 -3.13 11.68
C SER A 198 10.69 -4.48 12.13
N PRO A 199 9.37 -4.72 12.05
CA PRO A 199 8.29 -3.85 11.53
C PRO A 199 7.57 -3.00 12.60
N SER A 200 8.04 -3.01 13.85
CA SER A 200 7.32 -2.45 15.01
C SER A 200 7.26 -0.92 15.06
N THR A 201 8.21 -0.22 14.42
CA THR A 201 8.35 1.25 14.44
C THR A 201 7.09 2.00 14.01
N GLY A 202 6.23 1.38 13.19
CA GLY A 202 4.98 1.99 12.73
C GLY A 202 4.03 2.36 13.87
N VAL A 203 3.98 1.57 14.94
CA VAL A 203 3.09 1.83 16.10
C VAL A 203 3.60 3.05 16.88
N LEU A 204 4.89 3.09 17.22
CA LEU A 204 5.50 4.28 17.85
C LEU A 204 5.26 5.53 17.00
N THR A 205 5.49 5.45 15.68
CA THR A 205 5.31 6.59 14.77
C THR A 205 3.88 7.12 14.78
N PHE A 206 2.88 6.24 14.73
CA PHE A 206 1.48 6.63 14.75
C PHE A 206 1.11 7.28 16.09
N LEU A 207 1.50 6.67 17.21
CA LEU A 207 1.18 7.18 18.54
C LEU A 207 1.90 8.52 18.80
N SER A 208 3.15 8.69 18.36
CA SER A 208 3.87 9.97 18.44
C SER A 208 3.19 11.08 17.62
N GLN A 209 2.66 10.76 16.43
CA GLN A 209 1.96 11.75 15.59
C GLN A 209 0.64 12.24 16.20
N HIS A 210 0.01 11.44 17.06
CA HIS A 210 -1.26 11.76 17.70
C HIS A 210 -1.13 11.90 19.23
N ALA A 211 0.11 12.05 19.72
CA ALA A 211 0.42 12.08 21.15
C ALA A 211 -0.33 13.20 21.89
N GLU A 212 -0.37 14.40 21.31
CA GLU A 212 -1.11 15.54 21.89
C GLU A 212 -2.63 15.30 21.87
N GLU A 213 -3.18 14.75 20.78
CA GLU A 213 -4.62 14.52 20.62
C GLU A 213 -5.15 13.51 21.64
N PHE A 214 -4.39 12.45 21.92
CA PHE A 214 -4.80 11.36 22.80
C PHE A 214 -4.11 11.38 24.18
N ASN A 215 -3.37 12.44 24.52
CA ASN A 215 -2.60 12.57 25.76
C ASN A 215 -1.67 11.37 26.03
N ILE A 216 -0.90 10.98 25.01
CA ILE A 216 0.08 9.90 25.08
C ILE A 216 1.48 10.47 25.16
N ILE A 217 2.28 9.98 26.10
CA ILE A 217 3.73 10.19 26.08
C ILE A 217 4.35 9.11 25.20
N ALA A 218 5.04 9.51 24.14
CA ALA A 218 5.72 8.59 23.23
C ALA A 218 7.23 8.82 23.28
N GLU A 219 7.96 7.88 23.86
CA GLU A 219 9.40 7.97 24.11
C GLU A 219 10.18 7.02 23.21
N GLN A 220 11.18 7.55 22.51
CA GLN A 220 12.14 6.72 21.79
C GLN A 220 13.34 6.46 22.70
N ALA A 221 13.39 5.25 23.25
CA ALA A 221 14.49 4.82 24.12
C ALA A 221 15.78 4.58 23.32
N GLU A 222 16.91 4.51 24.03
CA GLU A 222 18.23 4.21 23.49
C GLU A 222 18.41 2.74 23.08
N ASP A 223 17.70 1.83 23.76
CA ASP A 223 17.69 0.40 23.49
C ASP A 223 16.40 -0.26 24.04
N GLU A 224 16.23 -1.55 23.76
CA GLU A 224 15.08 -2.32 24.20
C GLU A 224 15.00 -2.53 25.72
N ILE A 225 16.13 -2.58 26.42
CA ILE A 225 16.18 -2.74 27.89
C ILE A 225 15.63 -1.49 28.57
N SER A 226 16.01 -0.32 28.07
CA SER A 226 15.54 0.97 28.55
C SER A 226 14.05 1.14 28.25
N ALA A 227 13.61 0.71 27.06
CA ALA A 227 12.21 0.75 26.69
C ALA A 227 11.30 -0.07 27.64
N ILE A 228 11.68 -1.32 27.98
CA ILE A 228 10.88 -2.15 28.92
C ILE A 228 10.84 -1.54 30.32
N ASN A 229 11.98 -1.09 30.84
CA ASN A 229 12.07 -0.49 32.16
C ASN A 229 11.27 0.83 32.27
N MET A 230 11.26 1.65 31.22
CA MET A 230 10.40 2.85 31.16
C MET A 230 8.92 2.50 31.22
N ALA A 231 8.47 1.49 30.47
CA ALA A 231 7.07 1.08 30.46
C ALA A 231 6.63 0.51 31.81
N LEU A 232 7.48 -0.28 32.47
CA LEU A 232 7.24 -0.77 33.84
C LEU A 232 7.13 0.40 34.83
N GLY A 233 8.03 1.39 34.73
CA GLY A 233 7.97 2.61 35.53
C GLY A 233 6.66 3.40 35.30
N ALA A 234 6.20 3.49 34.06
CA ALA A 234 4.93 4.13 33.72
C ALA A 234 3.73 3.41 34.37
N TRP A 235 3.71 2.07 34.31
CA TRP A 235 2.68 1.27 35.01
C TRP A 235 2.73 1.45 36.53
N TYR A 236 3.92 1.45 37.12
CA TYR A 236 4.10 1.69 38.54
C TYR A 236 3.58 3.07 38.96
N ALA A 237 3.78 4.10 38.12
CA ALA A 237 3.27 5.45 38.34
C ALA A 237 1.75 5.61 38.07
N GLY A 238 1.06 4.56 37.62
CA GLY A 238 -0.38 4.55 37.39
C GLY A 238 -0.82 4.85 35.96
N ALA A 239 0.11 5.03 35.02
CA ALA A 239 -0.21 5.10 33.60
C ALA A 239 -0.44 3.69 33.04
N ARG A 240 -1.07 3.60 31.86
CA ARG A 240 -1.07 2.35 31.06
C ARG A 240 -0.01 2.48 29.99
N GLY A 241 1.10 1.79 30.18
CA GLY A 241 2.24 1.76 29.27
C GLY A 241 2.17 0.63 28.26
N MET A 242 2.73 0.82 27.08
CA MET A 242 3.00 -0.25 26.12
C MET A 242 4.40 -0.14 25.53
N ILE A 243 4.89 -1.23 24.95
CA ILE A 243 6.16 -1.28 24.22
C ILE A 243 5.89 -1.83 22.82
N THR A 244 6.68 -1.39 21.84
CA THR A 244 6.64 -1.92 20.48
C THR A 244 8.00 -2.48 20.12
N THR A 245 8.07 -3.76 19.76
CA THR A 245 9.34 -4.44 19.42
C THR A 245 9.13 -5.58 18.40
N SER A 246 10.20 -6.28 18.07
CA SER A 246 10.26 -7.46 17.21
C SER A 246 11.17 -8.52 17.85
N GLY A 247 11.40 -9.65 17.19
CA GLY A 247 12.04 -10.82 17.80
C GLY A 247 13.38 -10.55 18.50
N GLY A 248 14.28 -9.77 17.89
CA GLY A 248 15.59 -9.46 18.50
C GLY A 248 15.46 -8.61 19.77
N GLY A 249 14.56 -7.63 19.74
CA GLY A 249 14.31 -6.74 20.86
C GLY A 249 13.55 -7.41 22.00
N LEU A 250 12.61 -8.31 21.69
CA LEU A 250 11.92 -9.11 22.71
C LEU A 250 12.91 -9.93 23.55
N ALA A 251 13.93 -10.52 22.92
CA ALA A 251 14.96 -11.29 23.61
C ALA A 251 15.79 -10.44 24.60
N LEU A 252 15.95 -9.13 24.32
CA LEU A 252 16.65 -8.21 25.22
C LEU A 252 15.78 -7.76 26.40
N MET A 253 14.46 -7.93 26.30
CA MET A 253 13.51 -7.50 27.34
C MET A 253 13.21 -8.60 28.37
N GLU A 254 13.72 -9.82 28.22
CA GLU A 254 13.33 -10.98 29.04
C GLU A 254 13.56 -10.81 30.55
N GLU A 255 14.54 -9.99 30.94
CA GLU A 255 14.81 -9.71 32.36
C GLU A 255 13.79 -8.77 33.01
N GLY A 256 13.27 -7.80 32.25
CA GLY A 256 12.38 -6.73 32.74
C GLY A 256 10.94 -7.19 32.87
#